data_AF-A0AAP2GM17-F1
#
_entry.id   AF-A0AAP2GM17-F1
#
_cell.length_a   1.000
_cell.length_b   1.000
_cell.length_c   1.000
_cell.angle_alpha   90.00
_cell.angle_beta   90.00
_cell.angle_gamma   90.00
#
_symmetry.space_group_name_H-M   'P 1'
#
loop_
_entity.id
_entity.type
_entity.pdbx_description
1 polymer ?
#
loop_
_entity_poly.entity_id
_entity_poly.type
_entity_poly.pdbx_seq_one_letter_code
_entity_poly.pdbx_strand_id
1 'polypeptide(L)' 'MKATLLFLGGVGMQELLVIGLFVLIFFGAKKIPDFMKGLGKGVREFKSGLNDVKRDFEEAGEEPKKVDEAKK' A
#
# COMPACT_ATOMS: atom_id res chain seq x y z
N MET A 1 21.33 26.49 14.00
CA MET A 1 21.01 26.62 12.57
C MET A 1 21.33 25.37 11.73
N LYS A 2 21.35 24.15 12.31
CA LYS A 2 21.54 22.91 11.53
C LYS A 2 20.21 22.22 11.15
N ALA A 3 19.15 22.46 11.91
CA ALA A 3 17.83 21.86 11.68
C ALA A 3 17.23 22.24 10.32
N THR A 4 17.41 23.49 9.89
CA THR A 4 16.89 24.00 8.60
C THR A 4 17.62 23.40 7.39
N LEU A 5 18.87 22.96 7.54
CA LEU A 5 19.66 22.36 6.46
C LEU A 5 19.28 20.89 6.18
N LEU A 6 18.70 20.18 7.15
CA LEU A 6 18.23 18.80 6.96
C LEU A 6 17.03 18.76 5.99
N PHE A 7 16.05 19.68 6.16
CA PHE A 7 14.85 19.75 5.33
C PHE A 7 15.09 20.04 3.84
N LEU A 8 16.24 20.57 3.45
CA LEU A 8 16.58 20.94 2.07
C LEU A 8 17.39 19.87 1.32
N GLY A 9 17.87 18.83 2.00
CA GLY A 9 18.75 17.79 1.44
C GLY A 9 18.08 16.49 1.00
N GLY A 10 16.74 16.41 1.11
CA GLY A 10 15.98 15.17 0.97
C GLY A 10 15.68 14.53 2.33
N VAL A 11 14.62 13.72 2.39
CA VAL A 11 14.19 13.08 3.63
C VAL A 11 15.21 11.99 4.01
N GLY A 12 16.11 12.32 4.93
CA GLY A 12 17.05 11.37 5.50
C GLY A 12 16.40 10.46 6.53
N MET A 13 17.14 9.43 6.93
CA MET A 13 16.71 8.45 7.95
C MET A 13 16.32 9.14 9.28
N GLN A 14 17.00 10.24 9.62
CA GLN A 14 16.76 10.97 10.86
C GLN A 14 15.42 11.71 10.82
N GLU A 15 15.02 12.34 9.71
CA GLU A 15 13.69 12.96 9.60
C GLU A 15 12.58 11.92 9.55
N LEU A 16 12.81 10.80 8.86
CA LEU A 16 11.82 9.71 8.80
C LEU A 16 11.53 9.12 10.18
N LEU A 17 12.56 8.99 11.02
CA LEU A 17 12.40 8.58 12.43
C LEU A 17 11.63 9.61 13.25
N VAL A 18 11.90 10.91 13.07
CA VAL A 18 11.16 11.98 13.79
C VAL A 18 9.69 12.00 13.37
N ILE A 19 9.41 11.91 12.07
CA ILE A 19 8.03 11.83 11.55
C ILE A 19 7.36 10.56 12.07
N GLY A 20 8.04 9.41 12.00
CA GLY A 20 7.54 8.14 12.53
C GLY A 20 7.19 8.23 14.02
N LEU A 21 8.03 8.88 14.83
CA LEU A 21 7.77 9.10 16.25
C LEU A 21 6.55 10.02 16.48
N PHE A 22 6.42 11.09 15.70
CA PHE A 22 5.22 11.94 15.72
C PHE A 22 3.97 11.12 15.42
N VAL A 23 3.95 10.39 14.30
CA VAL A 23 2.81 9.52 13.95
C VAL A 23 2.55 8.50 15.06
N LEU A 24 3.59 7.93 15.67
CA LEU A 24 3.45 6.97 16.76
C LEU A 24 2.80 7.55 18.03
N ILE A 25 3.07 8.82 18.36
CA ILE A 25 2.46 9.49 19.51
C ILE A 25 1.00 9.83 19.22
N PHE A 26 0.71 10.36 18.03
CA PHE A 26 -0.65 10.78 17.65
C PHE A 26 -1.58 9.60 17.37
N PHE A 27 -1.10 8.58 16.66
CA PHE A 27 -1.90 7.40 16.30
C PHE A 27 -1.71 6.24 17.28
N GLY A 28 -0.60 6.18 18.01
CA GLY A 28 -0.27 5.07 18.91
C GLY A 28 0.41 3.90 18.19
N ALA A 29 1.35 3.24 18.88
CA ALA A 29 2.12 2.11 18.33
C ALA A 29 1.29 0.89 17.92
N LYS A 30 0.08 0.75 18.45
CA LYS A 30 -0.82 -0.36 18.12
C LYS A 30 -1.68 -0.09 16.87
N LYS A 31 -1.95 1.17 16.52
CA LYS A 31 -2.85 1.50 15.40
C LYS A 31 -2.21 1.24 14.04
N ILE A 32 -0.90 1.48 13.89
CA ILE A 32 -0.18 1.21 12.64
C ILE A 32 -0.25 -0.28 12.24
N PRO A 33 0.14 -1.24 13.10
CA PRO A 33 0.07 -2.66 12.74
C PRO A 33 -1.37 -3.16 12.57
N ASP A 34 -2.33 -2.67 13.34
CA ASP A 34 -3.74 -3.05 13.18
C ASP A 34 -4.31 -2.54 11.85
N PHE A 35 -3.97 -1.32 11.45
CA PHE A 35 -4.31 -0.75 10.15
C PHE A 35 -3.66 -1.53 9.00
N MET A 36 -2.37 -1.87 9.11
CA MET A 36 -1.66 -2.69 8.12
C MET A 36 -2.27 -4.09 7.98
N LYS A 37 -2.67 -4.72 9.08
CA LYS A 37 -3.39 -6.01 9.06
C LYS A 37 -4.75 -5.88 8.37
N GLY A 38 -5.49 -4.81 8.64
CA GLY A 38 -6.77 -4.51 8.00
C GLY A 38 -6.64 -4.32 6.48
N LEU A 39 -5.71 -3.45 6.06
CA LEU A 39 -5.39 -3.24 4.64
C LEU A 39 -4.89 -4.53 3.97
N GLY A 40 -4.01 -5.28 4.63
CA GLY A 40 -3.47 -6.53 4.08
C GLY A 40 -4.54 -7.59 3.84
N LYS A 41 -5.51 -7.70 4.76
CA LYS A 41 -6.69 -8.56 4.57
C LYS A 41 -7.56 -8.07 3.42
N GLY A 42 -7.88 -6.78 3.36
CA GLY A 42 -8.69 -6.20 2.29
C GLY A 42 -8.06 -6.38 0.90
N VAL A 43 -6.76 -6.14 0.75
CA VAL A 43 -6.03 -6.38 -0.52
C VAL A 43 -6.03 -7.86 -0.89
N ARG A 44 -5.87 -8.76 0.09
CA ARG A 44 -5.90 -10.21 -0.15
C ARG A 44 -7.28 -10.67 -0.62
N GLU A 45 -8.34 -10.26 0.07
CA GLU A 45 -9.73 -10.58 -0.30
C GLU A 45 -10.10 -10.00 -1.66
N PHE A 46 -9.69 -8.75 -1.94
CA PHE A 46 -9.87 -8.12 -3.25
C PHE A 46 -9.16 -8.92 -4.36
N LYS A 47 -7.91 -9.33 -4.15
CA LYS A 47 -7.17 -10.14 -5.12
C LYS A 47 -7.79 -11.53 -5.33
N SER A 48 -8.27 -12.17 -4.26
CA SER A 48 -8.97 -13.45 -4.35
C SER A 48 -10.27 -13.33 -5.14
N GLY A 49 -11.12 -12.34 -4.83
CA GLY A 49 -12.36 -12.11 -5.55
C GLY A 49 -12.14 -11.81 -7.03
N LEU A 50 -11.12 -11.01 -7.38
CA LEU A 50 -10.76 -10.76 -8.78
C LEU A 50 -10.32 -12.04 -9.51
N ASN A 51 -9.62 -12.96 -8.83
CA ASN A 51 -9.18 -14.21 -9.43
C ASN A 51 -10.34 -15.19 -9.62
N ASP A 52 -11.26 -15.26 -8.66
CA ASP A 52 -12.45 -16.11 -8.77
C ASP A 52 -13.34 -15.63 -9.92
N VAL A 53 -13.56 -14.31 -10.01
CA VAL A 53 -14.28 -13.69 -11.14
C VAL A 53 -13.60 -13.99 -12.48
N LYS A 54 -12.27 -13.88 -12.57
CA LYS A 54 -11.54 -14.24 -13.81
C LYS A 54 -11.73 -15.71 -14.20
N ARG A 55 -11.72 -16.62 -13.23
CA ARG A 55 -11.91 -18.05 -13.47
C ARG A 55 -13.33 -18.35 -13.93
N ASP A 56 -14.33 -17.71 -13.34
CA ASP A 56 -15.74 -17.85 -13.75
C ASP A 56 -15.95 -17.34 -15.20
N PHE A 57 -15.26 -16.27 -15.60
CA PHE A 57 -15.27 -15.81 -17.00
C PHE A 57 -14.55 -16.76 -17.96
N GLU A 58 -13.43 -17.37 -17.55
CA GLU A 58 -12.71 -18.37 -18.35
C GLU A 58 -13.52 -19.68 -18.52
N GLU A 59 -14.28 -20.08 -17.50
CA GLU A 59 -15.10 -21.31 -17.50
C GLU A 59 -16.43 -21.13 -18.26
N ALA A 60 -16.94 -19.90 -18.36
CA ALA A 60 -18.15 -19.56 -19.12
C ALA A 60 -17.95 -19.47 -20.65
N GLY A 61 -16.72 -19.70 -21.16
CA GLY A 61 -16.45 -19.74 -22.60
C GLY A 61 -16.51 -18.39 -23.32
N GLU A 62 -16.55 -17.27 -22.61
CA GLU A 62 -16.24 -15.96 -23.19
C GLU A 62 -14.75 -15.69 -23.04
N GLU A 63 -14.01 -15.78 -24.16
CA GLU A 63 -12.60 -15.42 -24.18
C GLU A 63 -12.41 -14.00 -23.63
N PRO A 64 -11.62 -13.80 -22.56
CA PRO A 64 -11.35 -12.48 -22.05
C PRO A 64 -10.55 -11.74 -23.15
N LYS A 65 -11.16 -10.71 -23.75
CA LYS A 65 -10.43 -9.72 -24.54
C LYS A 65 -9.31 -9.21 -23.63
N LYS A 66 -8.08 -9.66 -23.92
CA LYS A 66 -6.89 -9.25 -23.21
C LYS A 66 -6.89 -7.73 -23.12
N VAL A 67 -7.01 -7.21 -21.91
CA VAL A 67 -6.59 -5.84 -21.61
C VAL A 67 -5.06 -5.88 -21.56
N ASP A 68 -4.46 -6.18 -22.70
CA ASP A 68 -3.09 -5.81 -23.01
C ASP A 68 -3.13 -4.31 -23.30
N GLU A 69 -2.95 -3.47 -22.28
CA GLU A 69 -2.35 -2.14 -22.45
C GLU A 69 -2.12 -1.41 -21.11
N ALA A 70 -0.89 -1.53 -20.62
CA ALA A 70 -0.11 -0.45 -20.01
C ALA A 70 1.36 -0.88 -20.06
N LYS A 71 1.90 -1.08 -21.27
CA LYS A 71 2.88 -0.19 -21.92
C LYS A 71 4.05 0.23 -21.00
N LYS A 72 5.19 -0.41 -21.28
CA LYS A 72 6.52 0.17 -21.50
C LYS A 72 7.05 1.23 -20.54
#